data_AF-A0A7G2IR83-F1
#
_entry.id   AF-A0A7G2IR83-F1
#
_cell.length_a   1.000
_cell.length_b   1.000
_cell.length_c   1.000
_cell.angle_alpha   90.00
_cell.angle_beta   90.00
_cell.angle_gamma   90.00
#
_symmetry.space_group_name_H-M   'P 1'
#
loop_
_entity.id
_entity.type
_entity.pdbx_description
1 polymer ?
#
loop_
_entity_poly.entity_id
_entity_poly.type
_entity_poly.pdbx_seq_one_letter_code
_entity_poly.pdbx_strand_id
1 'polypeptide(L)'
;MAQRILTLILLLCSTSSFAGLFDAPGRSQFVPADRAFVFDFQQNQHDLNLTWQVKDGYYLYRKQISITPSQADIAEIKTAARRLA
;
A
#
# COMPACT_ATOMS: atom_id res chain seq x y z
N MET A 1 -35.91 -42.97 18.93
CA MET A 1 -36.09 -41.76 18.09
C MET A 1 -35.13 -40.62 18.46
N ALA A 2 -34.84 -40.35 19.75
CA ALA A 2 -34.01 -39.22 20.18
C ALA A 2 -32.51 -39.30 19.84
N GLN A 3 -31.93 -40.51 19.77
CA GLN A 3 -30.48 -40.69 19.56
C GLN A 3 -30.00 -40.26 18.17
N ARG A 4 -30.84 -40.37 17.14
CA ARG A 4 -30.51 -39.95 15.77
C ARG A 4 -30.40 -38.43 15.63
N ILE A 5 -31.20 -37.69 16.41
CA ILE A 5 -31.22 -36.22 16.40
C ILE A 5 -29.95 -35.70 17.10
N LEU A 6 -29.59 -36.31 18.24
CA LEU A 6 -28.38 -35.96 18.97
C LEU A 6 -27.10 -36.17 18.13
N THR A 7 -27.03 -37.27 17.36
CA THR A 7 -25.89 -37.53 16.47
C THR A 7 -25.80 -36.53 15.31
N LEU A 8 -26.92 -36.04 14.76
CA LEU A 8 -26.90 -35.02 13.71
C LEU A 8 -26.39 -33.67 14.24
N ILE A 9 -26.81 -33.28 15.44
CA ILE A 9 -26.37 -32.02 16.08
C ILE A 9 -24.87 -32.06 16.38
N LEU A 10 -24.36 -33.19 16.90
CA LEU A 10 -22.95 -33.37 17.19
C LEU A 10 -22.09 -33.39 15.91
N LEU A 11 -22.63 -33.94 14.81
CA LEU A 11 -22.00 -33.92 13.48
C LEU A 11 -21.92 -32.50 12.90
N LEU A 12 -22.99 -31.70 13.02
CA LEU A 12 -23.02 -30.31 12.54
C LEU A 12 -22.05 -29.37 13.29
N CYS A 13 -21.75 -29.64 14.56
CA CYS A 13 -20.79 -28.84 15.34
C CYS A 13 -19.32 -29.10 14.97
N SER A 14 -19.02 -30.18 14.24
CA SER A 14 -17.65 -30.57 13.91
C SER A 14 -17.07 -29.83 12.69
N THR A 15 -17.89 -29.09 11.93
CA THR A 15 -17.47 -28.45 10.65
C THR A 15 -17.14 -26.96 10.73
N SER A 16 -17.17 -26.35 11.91
CA SER A 16 -17.05 -24.88 12.04
C SER A 16 -15.68 -24.43 12.53
N SER A 17 -14.62 -24.67 11.76
CA SER A 17 -13.35 -23.95 11.92
C SER A 17 -13.41 -22.64 11.15
N PHE A 18 -14.17 -21.65 11.67
CA PHE A 18 -14.28 -20.33 11.03
C PHE A 18 -13.03 -19.50 11.34
N ALA A 19 -11.96 -19.71 10.57
CA ALA A 19 -10.70 -18.97 10.68
C ALA A 19 -10.76 -17.54 10.08
N GLY A 20 -11.94 -16.90 10.07
CA GLY A 20 -12.16 -15.56 9.52
C GLY A 20 -12.54 -14.49 10.55
N LEU A 21 -12.73 -14.85 11.83
CA LEU A 21 -13.20 -13.92 12.87
C LEU A 21 -12.11 -12.91 13.31
N PHE A 22 -10.85 -13.20 13.00
CA PHE A 22 -9.69 -12.32 13.25
C PHE A 22 -9.05 -11.79 11.98
N ASP A 23 -9.66 -12.01 10.82
CA ASP A 23 -9.22 -11.39 9.58
C ASP A 23 -9.72 -9.94 9.57
N ALA A 24 -9.09 -9.12 10.42
CA ALA A 24 -9.40 -7.72 10.55
C ALA A 24 -9.18 -7.03 9.19
N PRO A 25 -10.13 -6.20 8.72
CA PRO A 25 -9.95 -5.42 7.50
C PRO A 25 -8.74 -4.51 7.68
N GLY A 26 -7.61 -4.87 7.08
CA GLY A 26 -6.35 -4.15 7.27
C GLY A 26 -5.08 -5.00 7.25
N ARG A 27 -5.15 -6.34 7.31
CA ARG A 27 -3.94 -7.17 7.12
C ARG A 27 -3.42 -7.19 5.67
N SER A 28 -4.31 -7.00 4.69
CA SER A 28 -3.97 -6.91 3.26
C SER A 28 -3.49 -5.52 2.81
N GLN A 29 -3.55 -4.52 3.69
CA GLN A 29 -3.16 -3.14 3.36
C GLN A 29 -1.66 -2.90 3.51
N PHE A 30 -0.87 -3.88 3.94
CA PHE A 30 0.57 -3.71 4.04
C PHE A 30 1.22 -3.94 2.68
N VAL A 31 1.12 -2.95 1.82
CA VAL A 31 1.80 -2.92 0.52
C VAL A 31 3.26 -2.53 0.79
N PRO A 32 4.26 -3.25 0.21
CA PRO A 32 5.66 -2.85 0.31
C PRO A 32 5.86 -1.40 -0.14
N ALA A 33 6.77 -0.67 0.50
CA ALA A 33 7.01 0.75 0.22
C ALA A 33 7.29 1.00 -1.27
N ASP A 34 8.09 0.15 -1.92
CA ASP A 34 8.43 0.27 -3.34
C ASP A 34 7.21 0.14 -4.28
N ARG A 35 6.15 -0.54 -3.83
CA ARG A 35 4.89 -0.68 -4.58
C ARG A 35 3.87 0.38 -4.21
N ALA A 36 3.96 0.95 -3.02
CA ALA A 36 3.12 2.06 -2.58
C ALA A 36 3.62 3.41 -3.12
N PHE A 37 4.93 3.53 -3.35
CA PHE A 37 5.61 4.74 -3.80
C PHE A 37 6.55 4.38 -4.97
N VAL A 38 5.99 4.17 -6.15
CA VAL A 38 6.79 3.82 -7.33
C VAL A 38 7.51 5.07 -7.81
N PHE A 39 8.84 5.06 -7.74
CA PHE A 39 9.68 6.14 -8.23
C PHE A 39 9.97 5.97 -9.73
N ASP A 40 9.88 7.07 -10.47
CA ASP A 40 10.22 7.16 -11.88
C ASP A 40 11.00 8.46 -12.13
N PHE A 41 11.93 8.41 -13.08
CA PHE A 41 12.74 9.56 -13.47
C PHE A 41 12.82 9.65 -14.99
N GLN A 42 12.68 10.87 -15.49
CA GLN A 42 12.79 11.16 -16.91
C GLN A 42 13.72 12.34 -17.09
N GLN A 43 14.81 12.14 -17.80
CA GLN A 43 15.77 13.20 -18.11
C GLN A 43 15.64 13.57 -19.58
N ASN A 44 15.41 14.85 -19.84
CA ASN A 44 15.44 15.43 -21.17
C ASN A 44 16.50 16.54 -21.20
N GLN A 45 17.70 16.20 -21.69
CA GLN A 45 18.86 17.09 -21.72
C GLN A 45 19.18 17.67 -20.32
N HIS A 46 18.80 18.91 -20.07
CA HIS A 46 19.02 19.63 -18.81
C HIS A 46 17.81 19.58 -17.87
N ASP A 47 16.65 19.10 -18.34
CA ASP A 47 15.45 18.98 -17.54
C ASP A 47 15.37 17.57 -16.94
N LEU A 48 15.46 17.49 -15.62
CA LEU A 48 15.26 16.26 -14.87
C LEU A 48 13.89 16.30 -14.20
N ASN A 49 13.00 15.40 -14.60
CA ASN A 49 11.71 15.21 -13.97
C ASN A 49 11.73 13.98 -13.07
N LEU A 50 11.40 14.18 -11.79
CA LEU A 50 11.30 13.14 -10.80
C LEU A 50 9.83 12.95 -10.43
N THR A 51 9.29 11.76 -10.67
CA THR A 51 7.87 11.44 -10.43
C THR A 51 7.75 10.31 -9.42
N TRP A 52 6.80 10.43 -8.51
CA TRP A 52 6.40 9.35 -7.61
C TRP A 52 4.94 9.00 -7.88
N GLN A 53 4.68 7.77 -8.32
CA GLN A 53 3.33 7.23 -8.41
C GLN A 53 2.96 6.65 -7.05
N VAL A 54 2.06 7.35 -6.37
CA VAL A 54 1.61 6.96 -5.03
C VAL A 54 0.33 6.14 -5.18
N LYS A 55 0.30 4.97 -4.56
CA LYS A 55 -0.89 4.11 -4.54
C LYS A 55 -2.04 4.79 -3.79
N ASP A 56 -3.27 4.52 -4.22
CA ASP A 56 -4.47 5.02 -3.55
C ASP A 56 -4.47 4.67 -2.06
N GLY A 57 -4.79 5.66 -1.22
CA GLY A 57 -4.75 5.56 0.23
C GLY A 57 -3.39 5.87 0.87
N TYR A 58 -2.35 6.16 0.08
CA TYR A 58 -1.04 6.57 0.56
C TYR A 58 -0.73 8.02 0.17
N TYR A 59 0.17 8.65 0.92
CA TYR A 59 0.61 10.02 0.66
C TYR A 59 2.08 10.19 1.04
N LEU A 60 2.77 11.09 0.34
CA LEU A 60 4.16 11.44 0.59
C LEU A 60 4.28 12.79 1.27
N TYR A 61 5.13 12.87 2.29
CA TYR A 61 5.44 14.13 2.94
C TYR A 61 6.48 14.88 2.11
N ARG A 62 6.09 16.02 1.53
CA ARG A 62 6.99 16.87 0.74
C ARG A 62 8.27 17.28 1.49
N LYS A 63 8.20 17.45 2.82
CA LYS A 63 9.36 17.81 3.67
C LYS A 63 10.37 16.68 3.87
N GLN A 64 9.98 15.44 3.62
CA GLN A 64 10.85 14.26 3.76
C GLN A 64 11.61 13.94 2.47
N ILE A 65 11.29 14.63 1.37
CA ILE A 65 11.99 14.46 0.10
C ILE A 65 13.26 15.31 0.16
N SER A 66 14.41 14.65 0.23
CA SER A 66 15.73 15.27 0.12
C SER A 66 16.34 14.94 -1.23
N ILE A 67 16.78 15.96 -1.97
CA ILE A 67 17.45 15.82 -3.26
C ILE A 67 18.87 16.33 -3.08
N THR A 68 19.85 15.46 -3.27
CA THR A 68 21.28 15.80 -3.13
C THR A 68 21.97 15.54 -4.47
N PRO A 69 22.44 16.58 -5.18
CA PRO A 69 23.25 16.37 -6.37
C PRO A 69 24.60 15.74 -6.02
N SER A 70 25.03 14.76 -6.81
CA SER A 70 26.39 14.26 -6.80
C SER A 70 27.14 14.86 -7.98
N GLN A 71 28.11 15.75 -7.71
CA GLN A 71 29.00 16.34 -8.73
C GLN A 71 28.25 17.08 -9.86
N ALA A 72 27.11 17.69 -9.55
CA ALA A 72 26.29 18.44 -10.49
C ALA A 72 25.76 19.72 -9.84
N ASP A 73 25.67 20.80 -10.62
CA ASP A 73 24.94 22.00 -10.24
C ASP A 73 23.49 21.88 -10.70
N ILE A 74 22.55 21.96 -9.76
CA ILE A 74 21.11 21.91 -10.05
C ILE A 74 20.53 23.30 -9.76
N ALA A 75 19.69 23.78 -10.67
CA ALA A 75 18.90 25.00 -10.47
C ALA A 75 17.83 24.81 -9.37
N GLU A 76 17.07 25.87 -9.09
CA GLU A 76 15.99 25.81 -8.10
C GLU A 76 15.00 24.68 -8.39
N ILE A 77 14.72 23.86 -7.38
CA ILE A 77 13.82 22.71 -7.50
C ILE A 77 12.37 23.19 -7.58
N LYS A 78 11.75 23.06 -8.75
CA LYS A 78 10.32 23.32 -8.95
C LYS A 78 9.50 22.08 -8.64
N THR A 79 8.80 22.09 -7.51
CA THR A 79 7.87 21.01 -7.16
C THR A 79 6.46 21.33 -7.64
N ALA A 80 5.88 20.50 -8.50
CA ALA A 80 4.46 20.57 -8.81
C ALA A 80 3.65 19.84 -7.72
N ALA A 81 2.80 20.57 -6.99
CA ALA A 81 1.87 19.95 -6.05
C ALA A 81 0.69 19.36 -6.83
N ARG A 82 0.67 18.04 -7.02
CA ARG A 82 -0.54 17.37 -7.50
C ARG A 82 -1.55 17.37 -6.35
N ARG A 83 -2.59 18.20 -6.43
CA ARG A 83 -3.75 18.11 -5.53
C ARG A 83 -4.35 16.72 -5.69
N LEU A 84 -4.20 15.88 -4.68
CA LEU A 84 -5.03 14.70 -4.50
C LEU A 84 -6.38 15.23 -4.00
N ALA A 85 -7.43 14.99 -4.78
CA ALA A 85 -8.82 15.29 -4.41
C ALA A 85 -9.35 14.22 -3.44
#